data_AF-A0A7U9R1M5-F1
#
_entry.id   AF-A0A7U9R1M5-F1
#
_cell.length_a   1.000
_cell.length_b   1.000
_cell.length_c   1.000
_cell.angle_alpha   90.00
_cell.angle_beta   90.00
_cell.angle_gamma   90.00
#
_symmetry.space_group_name_H-M   'P 1'
#
loop_
_entity.id
_entity.type
_entity.pdbx_description
1 polymer ?
#
loop_
_entity_poly.entity_id
_entity_poly.type
_entity_poly.pdbx_seq_one_letter_code
_entity_poly.pdbx_strand_id
1 'polypeptide(L)'
;MVSSEKFSEYFGFSDAEVDNLYKAYQRKEPIAKFSREELRLWYDGYYTATGRRLYNPRSVVLALTDNQLRNYWTSSGPYDGLFYCVRNNIKNIRDDLVLLVSGERVTTEIGQFSASSMEIHSREQIYSAMVIYGLLTYDGGAVLIPNKELMDKFNELL
;
A
#
# COMPACT_ATOMS: atom_id res chain seq x y z
N MET A 1 -5.02 11.11 -0.13
CA MET A 1 -6.08 10.09 -0.21
C MET A 1 -7.41 10.81 -0.31
N VAL A 2 -8.37 10.31 -1.09
CA VAL A 2 -9.61 11.07 -1.33
C VAL A 2 -10.48 11.05 -0.09
N SER A 3 -10.71 12.24 0.47
CA SER A 3 -11.64 12.47 1.58
C SER A 3 -13.11 12.35 1.19
N SER A 4 -13.40 12.26 -0.11
CA SER A 4 -14.75 12.11 -0.63
C SER A 4 -15.13 10.63 -0.73
N GLU A 5 -16.10 10.22 0.10
CA GLU A 5 -16.70 8.89 0.07
C GLU A 5 -17.15 8.49 -1.35
N LYS A 6 -17.76 9.43 -2.09
CA LYS A 6 -18.26 9.24 -3.45
C LYS A 6 -17.21 8.69 -4.42
N PHE A 7 -15.96 9.10 -4.29
CA PHE A 7 -14.89 8.69 -5.20
C PHE A 7 -14.01 7.58 -4.63
N SER A 8 -14.20 7.24 -3.35
CA SER A 8 -13.31 6.33 -2.63
C SER A 8 -13.25 4.93 -3.23
N GLU A 9 -14.30 4.50 -3.92
CA GLU A 9 -14.44 3.17 -4.53
C GLU A 9 -13.63 3.01 -5.83
N TYR A 10 -13.19 4.10 -6.46
CA TYR A 10 -12.57 4.09 -7.79
C TYR A 10 -11.03 4.16 -7.75
N PHE A 11 -10.42 4.08 -6.56
CA PHE A 11 -8.96 4.16 -6.38
C PHE A 11 -8.23 2.82 -6.38
N GLY A 12 -8.97 1.72 -6.50
CA GLY A 12 -8.43 0.38 -6.49
C GLY A 12 -9.45 -0.63 -6.99
N PHE A 13 -9.09 -1.90 -6.96
CA PHE A 13 -10.08 -2.96 -7.17
C PHE A 13 -10.72 -3.38 -5.86
N SER A 14 -12.01 -3.67 -5.93
CA SER A 14 -12.75 -4.37 -4.88
C SER A 14 -12.48 -5.88 -4.93
N ASP A 15 -12.80 -6.58 -3.84
CA ASP A 15 -12.68 -8.04 -3.75
C ASP A 15 -13.43 -8.76 -4.88
N ALA A 16 -14.63 -8.28 -5.22
CA ALA A 16 -15.45 -8.83 -6.29
C ALA A 16 -14.84 -8.64 -7.69
N GLU A 17 -14.20 -7.50 -7.94
CA GLU A 17 -13.48 -7.26 -9.21
C GLU A 17 -12.25 -8.18 -9.30
N VAL A 18 -11.50 -8.33 -8.21
CA VAL A 18 -10.35 -9.24 -8.18
C VAL A 18 -10.78 -10.69 -8.34
N ASP A 19 -11.93 -11.10 -7.80
CA ASP A 19 -12.48 -12.45 -8.02
C ASP A 19 -12.78 -12.71 -9.50
N ASN A 20 -13.34 -11.72 -10.20
CA ASN A 20 -13.62 -11.84 -11.62
C ASN A 20 -12.33 -11.91 -12.45
N LEU A 21 -11.32 -11.10 -12.10
CA LEU A 21 -10.00 -11.14 -12.72
C LEU A 21 -9.30 -12.48 -12.47
N TYR A 22 -9.36 -13.00 -11.24
CA TYR A 22 -8.75 -14.28 -10.89
C TYR A 22 -9.40 -15.45 -11.63
N LYS A 23 -10.74 -15.46 -11.77
CA LYS A 23 -11.44 -16.44 -12.63
C LYS A 23 -10.98 -16.34 -14.09
N ALA A 24 -10.73 -15.14 -14.60
CA ALA A 24 -10.23 -14.96 -15.97
C ALA A 24 -8.79 -15.48 -16.13
N TYR A 25 -7.95 -15.25 -15.13
CA TYR A 25 -6.61 -15.82 -15.04
C TYR A 25 -6.63 -17.35 -15.05
N GLN A 26 -7.48 -18.00 -14.23
CA GLN A 26 -7.61 -19.46 -14.21
C GLN A 26 -8.05 -20.08 -15.54
N ARG A 27 -8.80 -19.33 -16.37
CA ARG A 27 -9.19 -19.79 -17.71
C ARG A 27 -8.07 -19.67 -18.74
N LYS A 28 -7.10 -18.76 -18.53
CA LYS A 28 -6.00 -18.48 -19.46
C LYS A 28 -4.73 -19.25 -19.12
N GLU A 29 -4.45 -19.41 -17.83
CA GLU A 29 -3.24 -20.04 -17.34
C GLU A 29 -3.52 -21.52 -17.00
N PRO A 30 -2.90 -22.49 -17.71
CA PRO A 30 -3.13 -23.92 -17.47
C PRO A 30 -2.69 -24.37 -16.07
N ILE A 31 -1.71 -23.68 -15.48
CA ILE A 31 -1.17 -23.94 -14.15
C ILE A 31 -1.13 -22.61 -13.39
N ALA A 32 -2.05 -22.44 -12.45
CA ALA A 32 -2.04 -21.32 -11.54
C ALA A 32 -0.92 -21.49 -10.51
N LYS A 33 -0.01 -20.52 -10.40
CA LYS A 33 1.14 -20.56 -9.46
C LYS A 33 0.82 -20.07 -8.06
N PHE A 34 -0.35 -19.47 -7.87
CA PHE A 34 -0.81 -18.96 -6.59
C PHE A 34 -2.33 -19.01 -6.51
N SER A 35 -2.84 -19.13 -5.29
CA SER A 35 -4.26 -19.10 -4.94
C SER A 35 -4.81 -17.67 -4.88
N ARG A 36 -6.14 -17.55 -4.91
CA ARG A 36 -6.83 -16.27 -4.70
C ARG A 36 -6.54 -15.66 -3.33
N GLU A 37 -6.32 -16.49 -2.32
CA GLU A 37 -6.01 -16.06 -0.96
C GLU A 37 -4.57 -15.55 -0.86
N GLU A 38 -3.61 -16.18 -1.54
CA GLU A 38 -2.25 -15.65 -1.62
C GLU A 38 -2.23 -14.29 -2.34
N LEU A 39 -3.01 -14.13 -3.41
CA LEU A 39 -3.19 -12.83 -4.08
C LEU A 39 -3.81 -11.79 -3.12
N ARG A 40 -4.76 -12.21 -2.28
CA ARG A 40 -5.36 -11.37 -1.22
C ARG A 40 -4.30 -10.90 -0.24
N LEU A 41 -3.55 -11.83 0.34
CA LEU A 41 -2.49 -11.53 1.30
C LEU A 41 -1.44 -10.55 0.75
N TRP A 42 -1.11 -10.69 -0.54
CA TRP A 42 -0.11 -9.85 -1.18
C TRP A 42 -0.58 -8.44 -1.48
N TYR A 43 -1.84 -8.25 -1.89
CA TYR A 43 -2.26 -6.99 -2.53
C TYR A 43 -3.52 -6.33 -1.95
N ASP A 44 -4.29 -7.00 -1.08
CA ASP A 44 -5.41 -6.40 -0.34
C ASP A 44 -4.90 -5.57 0.84
N GLY A 45 -5.47 -4.38 1.08
CA GLY A 45 -5.11 -3.65 2.30
C GLY A 45 -5.35 -2.16 2.34
N TYR A 46 -5.73 -1.51 1.25
CA TYR A 46 -5.89 -0.07 1.23
C TYR A 46 -7.28 0.33 1.71
N TYR A 47 -7.37 1.00 2.85
CA TYR A 47 -8.63 1.49 3.39
C TYR A 47 -9.15 2.70 2.60
N THR A 48 -10.44 2.67 2.31
CA THR A 48 -11.22 3.82 1.84
C THR A 48 -11.70 4.65 3.03
N ALA A 49 -12.18 5.87 2.75
CA ALA A 49 -12.86 6.70 3.75
C ALA A 49 -14.06 5.99 4.42
N THR A 50 -14.69 5.04 3.71
CA THR A 50 -15.81 4.25 4.23
C THR A 50 -15.38 2.97 4.95
N GLY A 51 -14.08 2.77 5.20
CA GLY A 51 -13.53 1.56 5.84
C GLY A 51 -13.51 0.30 4.97
N ARG A 52 -13.81 0.41 3.67
CA ARG A 52 -13.68 -0.72 2.73
C ARG A 52 -12.21 -0.91 2.38
N ARG A 53 -11.80 -2.14 2.08
CA ARG A 53 -10.45 -2.42 1.58
C ARG A 53 -10.44 -2.57 0.07
N LEU A 54 -9.41 -2.00 -0.54
CA LEU A 54 -9.14 -2.07 -1.96
C LEU A 54 -7.75 -2.63 -2.23
N TYR A 55 -7.59 -3.13 -3.44
CA TYR A 55 -6.36 -3.65 -3.99
C TYR A 55 -5.68 -2.61 -4.87
N ASN A 56 -4.35 -2.63 -4.91
CA ASN A 56 -3.58 -1.88 -5.90
C ASN A 56 -3.82 -2.48 -7.32
N PRO A 57 -4.41 -1.73 -8.27
CA PRO A 57 -4.75 -2.29 -9.58
C PRO A 57 -3.53 -2.78 -10.36
N ARG A 58 -2.41 -2.05 -10.26
CA ARG A 58 -1.17 -2.40 -10.97
C ARG A 58 -0.61 -3.72 -10.45
N SER A 59 -0.50 -3.87 -9.13
CA SER A 59 0.02 -5.10 -8.53
C SER A 59 -0.83 -6.31 -8.87
N VAL A 60 -2.17 -6.19 -8.81
CA VAL A 60 -3.09 -7.29 -9.18
C VAL A 60 -2.95 -7.66 -10.65
N VAL A 61 -2.99 -6.68 -11.56
CA VAL A 61 -2.90 -6.97 -13.01
C VAL A 61 -1.59 -7.65 -13.33
N LEU A 62 -0.46 -7.11 -12.85
CA LEU A 62 0.85 -7.68 -13.16
C LEU A 62 1.05 -9.07 -12.55
N ALA A 63 0.54 -9.32 -11.35
CA ALA A 63 0.63 -10.64 -10.74
C ALA A 63 -0.10 -11.70 -11.55
N LEU A 64 -1.30 -11.36 -12.04
CA LEU A 64 -2.11 -12.25 -12.88
C LEU A 64 -1.49 -12.44 -14.26
N THR A 65 -0.93 -11.39 -14.89
CA THR A 65 -0.32 -11.51 -16.23
C THR A 65 1.03 -12.19 -16.23
N ASP A 66 1.84 -11.99 -15.18
CA ASP A 66 3.15 -12.63 -15.05
C ASP A 66 3.04 -14.04 -14.45
N ASN A 67 1.86 -14.39 -13.94
CA ASN A 67 1.60 -15.61 -13.18
C ASN A 67 2.57 -15.71 -11.97
N GLN A 68 2.82 -14.60 -11.26
CA GLN A 68 3.78 -14.53 -10.15
C GLN A 68 3.36 -13.52 -9.08
N LEU A 69 3.67 -13.81 -7.81
CA LEU A 69 3.56 -12.85 -6.71
C LEU A 69 4.93 -12.22 -6.43
N ARG A 70 5.02 -10.90 -6.51
CA ARG A 70 6.24 -10.10 -6.24
C ARG A 70 5.93 -8.62 -6.02
N ASN A 71 6.98 -7.83 -5.78
CA ASN A 71 6.92 -6.38 -5.61
C ASN A 71 6.77 -5.64 -6.95
N TYR A 72 5.57 -5.20 -7.25
CA TYR A 72 5.14 -4.48 -8.46
C TYR A 72 4.92 -2.98 -8.26
N TRP A 73 4.62 -2.56 -7.03
CA TRP A 73 4.27 -1.20 -6.68
C TRP A 73 5.51 -0.33 -6.53
N THR A 74 6.46 -0.75 -5.69
CA THR A 74 7.66 0.06 -5.39
C THR A 74 8.68 0.10 -6.53
N SER A 75 8.51 -0.73 -7.56
CA SER A 75 9.30 -0.68 -8.80
C SER A 75 8.82 0.36 -9.80
N SER A 76 7.75 1.10 -9.49
CA SER A 76 7.02 1.96 -10.45
C SER A 76 7.10 3.47 -10.19
N GLY A 77 7.84 3.93 -9.18
CA GLY A 77 7.92 5.37 -8.85
C GLY A 77 9.22 5.80 -8.15
N PRO A 78 9.53 7.11 -8.15
CA PRO A 78 10.71 7.68 -7.50
C PRO A 78 10.49 7.82 -5.99
N TYR A 79 10.38 6.70 -5.29
CA TYR A 79 10.19 6.66 -3.82
C TYR A 79 11.47 7.00 -3.04
N ASP A 80 12.56 7.30 -3.74
CA ASP A 80 13.90 7.48 -3.19
C ASP A 80 13.92 8.53 -2.07
N GLY A 81 13.16 9.62 -2.18
CA GLY A 81 13.07 10.64 -1.13
C GLY A 81 12.46 10.11 0.18
N LEU A 82 11.40 9.30 0.10
CA LEU A 82 10.76 8.71 1.28
C LEU A 82 11.62 7.59 1.86
N PHE A 83 12.18 6.73 1.02
CA PHE A 83 13.11 5.69 1.46
C PHE A 83 14.40 6.28 2.05
N TYR A 84 14.84 7.43 1.57
CA TYR A 84 15.93 8.19 2.19
C TYR A 84 15.56 8.66 3.60
N CYS A 85 14.35 9.21 3.79
CA CYS A 85 13.87 9.58 5.13
C CYS A 85 13.89 8.39 6.09
N VAL A 86 13.46 7.22 5.62
CA VAL A 86 13.48 5.96 6.38
C VAL A 86 14.90 5.54 6.76
N ARG A 87 15.78 5.38 5.76
CA ARG A 87 17.15 4.87 5.96
C ARG A 87 17.98 5.76 6.90
N ASN A 88 17.79 7.07 6.83
CA ASN A 88 18.52 8.03 7.66
C ASN A 88 17.82 8.34 8.99
N ASN A 89 16.78 7.57 9.34
CA ASN A 89 15.97 7.73 10.55
C ASN A 89 15.49 9.18 10.78
N ILE A 90 15.09 9.87 9.71
CA ILE A 90 14.64 11.25 9.78
C ILE A 90 13.39 11.29 10.66
N LYS A 91 13.42 12.12 11.72
CA LYS A 91 12.32 12.29 12.69
C LYS A 91 11.93 11.01 13.44
N ASN A 92 12.86 10.07 13.61
CA ASN A 92 12.68 8.76 14.26
C ASN A 92 11.66 7.85 13.55
N ILE A 93 11.46 8.03 12.24
CA ILE A 93 10.51 7.24 11.43
C ILE A 93 10.89 5.75 11.38
N ARG A 94 12.17 5.42 11.57
CA ARG A 94 12.65 4.03 11.51
C ARG A 94 12.15 3.22 12.70
N ASP A 95 12.10 3.83 13.88
CA ASP A 95 11.65 3.17 15.11
C ASP A 95 10.16 2.80 15.00
N ASP A 96 9.35 3.74 14.49
CA ASP A 96 7.94 3.51 14.22
C ASP A 96 7.74 2.47 13.09
N LEU A 97 8.63 2.43 12.09
CA LEU A 97 8.59 1.42 11.03
C LEU A 97 8.86 0.00 11.53
N VAL A 98 9.68 -0.18 12.56
CA VAL A 98 9.87 -1.51 13.19
C VAL A 98 8.54 -2.03 13.73
N LEU A 99 7.73 -1.17 14.35
CA LEU A 99 6.38 -1.52 14.83
C LEU A 99 5.45 -1.82 13.65
N LEU A 100 5.44 -0.96 12.63
CA LEU A 100 4.60 -1.17 11.44
C LEU A 100 4.92 -2.51 10.77
N VAL A 101 6.20 -2.87 10.71
CA VAL A 101 6.67 -4.11 10.09
C VAL A 101 6.30 -5.37 10.90
N SER A 102 6.10 -5.25 12.22
CA SER A 102 5.53 -6.35 13.02
C SER A 102 4.01 -6.51 12.87
N GLY A 103 3.38 -5.70 12.01
CA GLY A 103 1.94 -5.68 11.78
C GLY A 103 1.17 -4.77 12.74
N GLU A 104 1.87 -3.98 13.57
CA GLU A 104 1.24 -3.01 14.46
C GLU A 104 0.82 -1.75 13.71
N ARG A 105 -0.01 -0.92 14.37
CA ARG A 105 -0.46 0.37 13.84
C ARG A 105 0.20 1.52 14.61
N VAL A 106 0.50 2.61 13.91
CA VAL A 106 1.05 3.82 14.55
C VAL A 106 -0.02 4.91 14.57
N THR A 107 -0.44 5.31 15.76
CA THR A 107 -1.43 6.38 15.94
C THR A 107 -0.80 7.71 15.54
N THR A 108 -1.43 8.42 14.60
CA THR A 108 -0.94 9.71 14.12
C THR A 108 -2.08 10.49 13.47
N GLU A 109 -2.10 11.80 13.69
CA GLU A 109 -3.01 12.68 12.97
C GLU A 109 -2.45 12.94 11.57
N ILE A 110 -3.15 12.44 10.55
CA ILE A 110 -2.81 12.77 9.17
C ILE A 110 -3.50 14.08 8.80
N GLY A 111 -2.72 15.15 8.66
CA GLY A 111 -3.20 16.45 8.20
C GLY A 111 -3.40 16.52 6.68
N GLN A 112 -3.77 17.71 6.18
CA GLN A 112 -3.81 17.98 4.74
C GLN A 112 -2.38 18.06 4.19
N PHE A 113 -1.85 16.95 3.69
CA PHE A 113 -0.67 16.99 2.82
C PHE A 113 -1.10 17.34 1.40
N SER A 114 -0.61 18.47 0.91
CA SER A 114 -0.75 18.83 -0.50
C SER A 114 0.41 18.22 -1.28
N ALA A 115 0.16 17.60 -2.43
CA ALA A 115 1.26 17.17 -3.31
C ALA A 115 2.17 18.33 -3.78
N SER A 116 1.73 19.58 -3.56
CA SER A 116 2.47 20.82 -3.84
C SER A 116 3.46 21.26 -2.75
N SER A 117 3.42 20.69 -1.53
CA SER A 117 4.40 21.03 -0.50
C SER A 117 5.66 20.19 -0.71
N MET A 118 6.69 20.79 -1.30
CA MET A 118 7.98 20.13 -1.61
C MET A 118 8.83 19.83 -0.36
N GLU A 119 8.52 20.41 0.80
CA GLU A 119 9.35 20.29 1.99
C GLU A 119 8.67 19.46 3.10
N ILE A 120 9.40 18.43 3.54
CA ILE A 120 9.01 17.53 4.63
C ILE A 120 9.65 18.06 5.92
N HIS A 121 8.84 18.60 6.84
CA HIS A 121 9.34 19.20 8.08
C HIS A 121 8.97 18.40 9.36
N SER A 122 7.98 17.51 9.26
CA SER A 122 7.38 16.80 10.39
C SER A 122 7.17 15.31 10.10
N ARG A 123 7.00 14.50 11.15
CA ARG A 123 6.75 13.06 11.04
C ARG A 123 5.39 12.79 10.39
N GLU A 124 4.40 13.59 10.74
CA GLU A 124 3.04 13.57 10.24
C GLU A 124 3.00 13.83 8.74
N GLN A 125 3.84 14.74 8.23
CA GLN A 125 3.98 14.97 6.79
C GLN A 125 4.62 13.78 6.07
N ILE A 126 5.58 13.09 6.69
CA ILE A 126 6.15 11.84 6.13
C ILE A 126 5.07 10.78 6.01
N TYR A 127 4.28 10.57 7.06
CA TYR A 127 3.17 9.62 7.04
C TYR A 127 2.10 10.01 6.02
N SER A 128 1.73 11.28 5.96
CA SER A 128 0.77 11.78 4.98
C SER A 128 1.26 11.54 3.54
N ALA A 129 2.54 11.79 3.28
CA ALA A 129 3.16 11.49 1.99
C ALA A 129 3.12 9.98 1.71
N MET A 130 3.58 9.13 2.63
CA MET A 130 3.55 7.67 2.48
C MET A 130 2.13 7.14 2.21
N VAL A 131 1.11 7.71 2.84
CA VAL A 131 -0.30 7.37 2.60
C VAL A 131 -0.78 7.82 1.20
N ILE A 132 -0.36 9.01 0.76
CA ILE A 132 -0.71 9.53 -0.59
C ILE A 132 -0.03 8.73 -1.70
N TYR A 133 1.23 8.37 -1.52
CA TYR A 133 1.98 7.53 -2.44
C TYR A 133 1.62 6.04 -2.34
N GLY A 134 0.69 5.67 -1.45
CA GLY A 134 0.24 4.31 -1.28
C GLY A 134 1.32 3.37 -0.73
N LEU A 135 2.27 3.87 0.04
CA LEU A 135 3.24 3.04 0.80
C LEU A 135 2.67 2.63 2.17
N LEU A 136 1.78 3.45 2.72
CA LEU A 136 0.99 3.16 3.92
C LEU A 136 -0.49 3.32 3.60
N THR A 137 -1.34 2.78 4.46
CA THR A 137 -2.78 3.08 4.49
C THR A 137 -3.15 3.70 5.83
N TYR A 138 -4.34 4.29 5.92
CA TYR A 138 -4.83 4.97 7.11
C TYR A 138 -6.23 4.50 7.45
N ASP A 139 -6.43 4.14 8.71
CA ASP A 139 -7.70 3.67 9.23
C ASP A 139 -7.81 4.01 10.72
N GLY A 140 -8.94 4.58 11.11
CA GLY A 140 -9.27 4.82 12.52
C GLY A 140 -8.26 5.66 13.32
N GLY A 141 -7.58 6.64 12.72
CA GLY A 141 -6.61 7.47 13.46
C GLY A 141 -5.17 6.94 13.44
N ALA A 142 -4.89 5.86 12.71
CA ALA A 142 -3.59 5.24 12.67
C ALA A 142 -3.15 4.85 11.26
N VAL A 143 -1.84 4.91 11.01
CA VAL A 143 -1.22 4.36 9.81
C VAL A 143 -0.78 2.92 10.01
N LEU A 144 -0.83 2.16 8.92
CA LEU A 144 -0.38 0.77 8.86
C LEU A 144 0.14 0.41 7.47
N ILE A 145 0.94 -0.64 7.39
CA ILE A 145 1.36 -1.24 6.13
C ILE A 145 0.15 -2.00 5.56
N PRO A 146 -0.27 -1.72 4.32
CA PRO A 146 -1.53 -2.26 3.80
C PRO A 146 -1.46 -3.78 3.57
N ASN A 147 -0.34 -4.28 3.06
CA ASN A 147 -0.27 -5.62 2.51
C ASN A 147 1.15 -6.22 2.58
N LYS A 148 1.27 -7.51 2.26
CA LYS A 148 2.56 -8.22 2.33
C LYS A 148 3.60 -7.66 1.37
N GLU A 149 3.20 -7.16 0.19
CA GLU A 149 4.11 -6.54 -0.77
C GLU A 149 4.93 -5.40 -0.13
N LEU A 150 4.24 -4.47 0.54
CA LEU A 150 4.90 -3.35 1.19
C LEU A 150 5.58 -3.75 2.50
N MET A 151 5.06 -4.76 3.19
CA MET A 151 5.69 -5.33 4.37
C MET A 151 7.09 -5.86 4.06
N ASP A 152 7.20 -6.68 3.01
CA ASP A 152 8.48 -7.24 2.58
C ASP A 152 9.41 -6.11 2.12
N LYS A 153 8.88 -5.06 1.48
CA LYS A 153 9.70 -3.93 1.05
C LYS A 153 10.26 -3.09 2.19
N PHE A 154 9.48 -2.82 3.24
CA PHE A 154 9.97 -2.10 4.40
C PHE A 154 10.97 -2.93 5.22
N ASN A 155 10.78 -4.25 5.31
CA ASN A 155 11.77 -5.16 5.91
C ASN A 155 13.15 -5.04 5.24
N GLU A 156 13.21 -4.90 3.91
CA GLU A 156 14.49 -4.71 3.19
C GLU A 156 15.18 -3.37 3.49
N LEU A 157 14.45 -2.38 4.03
CA LEU A 157 14.96 -1.03 4.30
C LEU A 157 15.43 -0.86 5.76
N LEU A 158 15.04 -1.76 6.66
CA LEU A 158 15.45 -1.80 8.06
C LEU A 158 16.81 -2.48 8.22
#